data_AF-A0A954UQM9-F1
#
_entry.id   AF-A0A954UQM9-F1
#
_cell.length_a   1.000
_cell.length_b   1.000
_cell.length_c   1.000
_cell.angle_alpha   90.00
_cell.angle_beta   90.00
_cell.angle_gamma   90.00
#
_symmetry.space_group_name_H-M   'P 1'
#
loop_
_entity.id
_entity.type
_entity.pdbx_description
1 polymer ?
#
loop_
_entity_poly.entity_id
_entity_poly.type
_entity_poly.pdbx_seq_one_letter_code
_entity_poly.pdbx_strand_id
1 'polypeptide(L)'
;IQTEQGMLAPDLFVEHLDALPIARTVYRGRLTGKFATDVREGRFDVTEGVVCKGGETGSVWMVKIKTNSYMERLKQAFAADWESHWE
;
A
#
# COMPACT_ATOMS: atom_id res chain seq x y z
N ILE A 1 12.52 -6.51 -1.56
CA ILE A 1 13.72 -7.37 -1.55
C ILE A 1 14.29 -7.31 -0.14
N GLN A 2 14.50 -8.47 0.48
CA GLN A 2 15.19 -8.58 1.75
C GLN A 2 16.64 -8.97 1.46
N THR A 3 17.57 -8.22 2.06
CA THR A 3 19.01 -8.46 2.00
C THR A 3 19.46 -8.98 3.37
N GLU A 4 20.75 -9.31 3.51
CA GLU A 4 21.35 -9.60 4.82
C GLU A 4 21.20 -8.42 5.80
N GLN A 5 21.10 -7.20 5.28
CA GLN A 5 20.88 -5.97 6.04
C GLN A 5 19.38 -5.68 6.26
N GLY A 6 18.48 -6.58 5.84
CA GLY A 6 17.03 -6.42 5.92
C GLY A 6 16.41 -5.84 4.64
N MET A 7 15.18 -5.32 4.75
CA MET A 7 14.47 -4.74 3.61
C MET A 7 15.12 -3.42 3.17
N LEU A 8 15.25 -3.21 1.86
CA LEU A 8 15.72 -1.94 1.30
C LEU A 8 14.76 -0.79 1.60
N ALA A 9 15.31 0.40 1.84
CA ALA A 9 14.53 1.64 1.89
C ALA A 9 13.67 1.80 0.61
N PRO A 10 12.44 2.34 0.71
CA PRO A 10 11.52 2.40 -0.43
C PRO A 10 12.08 3.10 -1.68
N ASP A 11 12.82 4.19 -1.50
CA ASP A 11 13.38 4.95 -2.62
C ASP A 11 14.48 4.16 -3.34
N LEU A 12 15.37 3.50 -2.59
CA LEU A 12 16.41 2.61 -3.14
C LEU A 12 15.79 1.39 -3.84
N PHE A 13 14.69 0.85 -3.29
CA PHE A 13 13.97 -0.25 -3.94
C PHE A 13 13.46 0.15 -5.32
N VAL A 14 12.84 1.34 -5.44
CA VAL A 14 12.35 1.83 -6.72
C VAL A 14 13.52 2.11 -7.66
N GLU A 15 14.54 2.83 -7.21
CA GLU A 15 15.73 3.16 -8.01
C GLU A 15 16.40 1.92 -8.62
N HIS A 16 16.59 0.87 -7.82
CA HIS A 16 17.29 -0.34 -8.28
C HIS A 16 16.43 -1.28 -9.13
N LEU A 17 15.10 -1.18 -9.06
CA LEU A 17 14.18 -2.17 -9.65
C LEU A 17 13.17 -1.57 -10.63
N ASP A 18 13.29 -0.30 -10.99
CA ASP A 18 12.36 0.38 -11.91
C ASP A 18 12.33 -0.26 -13.32
N ALA A 19 13.38 -1.00 -13.69
CA ALA A 19 13.44 -1.77 -14.92
C ALA A 19 12.57 -3.04 -14.91
N LEU A 20 12.09 -3.47 -13.73
CA LEU A 20 11.22 -4.64 -13.55
C LEU A 20 9.76 -4.19 -13.44
N PRO A 21 8.78 -5.08 -13.71
CA PRO A 21 7.35 -4.77 -13.57
C PRO A 21 6.94 -4.73 -12.08
N ILE A 22 7.43 -3.73 -11.35
CA ILE A 22 7.12 -3.50 -9.94
C ILE A 22 5.81 -2.71 -9.78
N ALA A 23 5.23 -2.74 -8.58
CA ALA A 23 4.08 -1.92 -8.26
C ALA A 23 4.43 -0.42 -8.41
N ARG A 24 3.61 0.31 -9.18
CA ARG A 24 3.82 1.73 -9.45
C ARG A 24 3.73 2.56 -8.16
N THR A 25 4.60 3.58 -8.05
CA THR A 25 4.47 4.58 -6.99
C THR A 25 3.35 5.55 -7.34
N VAL A 26 2.29 5.62 -6.51
CA VAL A 26 1.13 6.50 -6.76
C VAL A 26 1.22 7.84 -6.03
N TYR A 27 2.07 7.94 -5.01
CA TYR A 27 2.27 9.14 -4.20
C TYR A 27 3.60 9.05 -3.47
N ARG A 28 4.34 10.16 -3.38
CA ARG A 28 5.53 10.33 -2.54
C ARG A 28 5.32 11.51 -1.60
N GLY A 29 5.47 11.29 -0.31
CA GLY A 29 5.29 12.33 0.70
C GLY A 29 4.96 11.77 2.08
N ARG A 30 4.50 12.66 2.98
CA ARG A 30 4.14 12.27 4.34
C ARG A 30 2.87 11.41 4.35
N LEU A 31 2.88 10.37 5.19
CA LEU A 31 1.68 9.64 5.58
C LEU A 31 0.83 10.55 6.47
N THR A 32 -0.30 11.02 5.96
CA THR A 32 -1.21 11.94 6.67
C THR A 32 -2.63 11.40 6.69
N GLY A 33 -3.45 11.87 7.64
CA GLY A 33 -4.89 11.54 7.65
C GLY A 33 -5.59 11.93 6.36
N LYS A 34 -5.22 13.09 5.77
CA LYS A 34 -5.73 13.52 4.47
C LYS A 34 -5.39 12.53 3.36
N PHE A 35 -4.13 12.09 3.26
CA PHE A 35 -3.74 11.08 2.27
C PHE A 35 -4.53 9.78 2.44
N ALA A 36 -4.70 9.31 3.69
CA ALA A 36 -5.49 8.12 3.96
C ALA A 36 -6.96 8.28 3.54
N THR A 37 -7.58 9.44 3.80
CA THR A 37 -8.92 9.78 3.33
C THR A 37 -9.00 9.80 1.81
N ASP A 38 -8.04 10.43 1.14
CA ASP A 38 -8.00 10.54 -0.32
C ASP A 38 -7.91 9.14 -0.99
N VAL A 39 -7.15 8.20 -0.40
CA VAL A 39 -7.13 6.79 -0.86
C VAL A 39 -8.48 6.11 -0.62
N ARG A 40 -9.07 6.25 0.58
CA ARG A 40 -10.36 5.62 0.92
C ARG A 40 -11.48 6.06 -0.01
N GLU A 41 -11.48 7.33 -0.39
CA GLU A 41 -12.43 7.94 -1.33
C GLU A 41 -12.14 7.62 -2.80
N GLY A 42 -11.08 6.85 -3.10
CA GLY A 42 -10.78 6.44 -4.47
C GLY A 42 -10.21 7.55 -5.34
N ARG A 43 -9.54 8.55 -4.76
CA ARG A 43 -8.90 9.64 -5.53
C ARG A 43 -7.62 9.21 -6.25
N PHE A 44 -7.18 7.99 -6.03
CA PHE A 44 -6.09 7.35 -6.74
C PHE A 44 -6.64 6.17 -7.54
N ASP A 45 -6.12 5.96 -8.75
CA ASP A 45 -6.53 4.90 -9.67
C ASP A 45 -6.04 3.50 -9.20
N VAL A 46 -6.56 3.03 -8.07
CA VAL A 46 -6.23 1.73 -7.47
C VAL A 46 -7.51 0.98 -7.11
N THR A 47 -7.51 -0.33 -7.33
CA THR A 47 -8.70 -1.15 -7.08
C THR A 47 -8.92 -1.38 -5.58
N GLU A 48 -7.95 -2.05 -4.95
CA GLU A 48 -8.03 -2.46 -3.55
C GLU A 48 -7.56 -1.36 -2.61
N GLY A 49 -6.43 -0.72 -2.93
CA GLY A 49 -5.82 0.27 -2.08
C GLY A 49 -4.34 0.44 -2.35
N VAL A 50 -3.62 0.96 -1.36
CA VAL A 50 -2.18 1.19 -1.42
C VAL A 50 -1.47 0.54 -0.24
N VAL A 51 -0.19 0.23 -0.45
CA VAL A 51 0.76 -0.12 0.59
C VAL A 51 1.71 1.06 0.76
N CYS A 52 1.70 1.69 1.93
CA CYS A 52 2.62 2.77 2.26
C CYS A 52 3.84 2.18 2.94
N LYS A 53 5.03 2.60 2.52
CA LYS A 53 6.29 2.19 3.14
C LYS A 53 7.14 3.41 3.45
N GLY A 54 7.91 3.35 4.51
CA GLY A 54 8.88 4.38 4.88
C GLY A 54 9.94 3.83 5.84
N GLY A 55 10.92 4.67 6.16
CA GLY A 55 12.08 4.28 6.96
C GLY A 55 13.31 4.00 6.09
N GLU A 56 14.32 3.41 6.72
CA GLU A 56 15.65 3.19 6.14
C GLU A 56 15.89 1.70 5.88
N THR A 57 16.95 1.37 5.14
CA THR A 57 17.32 -0.03 4.90
C THR A 57 17.54 -0.75 6.23
N GLY A 58 16.90 -1.90 6.40
CA GLY A 58 16.92 -2.68 7.64
C GLY A 58 15.88 -2.26 8.68
N SER A 59 15.22 -1.10 8.51
CA SER A 59 14.19 -0.58 9.41
C SER A 59 13.04 0.07 8.62
N VAL A 60 12.41 -0.71 7.76
CA VAL A 60 11.27 -0.28 6.94
C VAL A 60 9.96 -0.64 7.63
N TRP A 61 9.09 0.36 7.81
CA TRP A 61 7.71 0.15 8.23
C TRP A 61 6.78 0.10 7.01
N MET A 62 5.63 -0.55 7.20
CA MET A 62 4.62 -0.71 6.16
C MET A 62 3.21 -0.65 6.74
N VAL A 63 2.30 0.06 6.06
CA VAL A 63 0.87 0.07 6.39
C VAL A 63 0.01 -0.02 5.13
N LYS A 64 -1.15 -0.67 5.23
CA LYS A 64 -2.12 -0.80 4.13
C LYS A 64 -3.24 0.23 4.30
N ILE A 65 -3.68 0.85 3.20
CA ILE A 65 -4.87 1.71 3.17
C ILE A 65 -5.75 1.22 2.04
N LYS A 66 -6.92 0.66 2.37
CA LYS A 66 -7.86 0.09 1.39
C LYS A 66 -8.93 1.12 1.01
N THR A 67 -9.48 1.01 -0.20
CA THR A 67 -10.56 1.89 -0.66
C THR A 67 -11.89 1.46 -0.03
N ASN A 68 -12.81 2.42 0.19
CA ASN A 68 -14.17 2.10 0.63
C ASN A 68 -14.90 1.24 -0.41
N SER A 69 -14.64 1.48 -1.70
CA SER A 69 -15.23 0.69 -2.79
C SER A 69 -14.82 -0.78 -2.76
N TYR A 70 -13.62 -1.09 -2.27
CA TYR A 70 -13.15 -2.45 -2.12
C TYR A 70 -13.78 -3.10 -0.89
N MET A 71 -13.88 -2.37 0.23
CA MET A 71 -14.59 -2.82 1.43
C MET A 71 -16.03 -3.26 1.13
N GLU A 72 -16.77 -2.43 0.39
CA GLU A 72 -18.16 -2.75 0.03
C GLU A 72 -18.26 -3.98 -0.89
N ARG A 73 -17.28 -4.19 -1.78
CA ARG A 73 -17.21 -5.41 -2.59
C ARG A 73 -16.99 -6.66 -1.74
N LEU A 74 -16.12 -6.61 -0.74
CA LEU A 74 -15.92 -7.73 0.18
C LEU A 74 -17.17 -8.04 0.99
N LYS A 75 -17.87 -7.01 1.50
CA LYS A 75 -19.16 -7.20 2.20
C LYS A 75 -20.21 -7.85 1.31
N GLN A 76 -20.28 -7.47 0.04
CA GLN A 76 -21.22 -8.08 -0.91
C GLN A 76 -20.85 -9.53 -1.25
N ALA A 77 -19.56 -9.84 -1.39
CA ALA A 77 -19.09 -11.16 -1.78
C ALA A 77 -19.09 -12.18 -0.63
N PHE A 78 -18.78 -11.74 0.59
CA PHE A 78 -18.52 -12.62 1.74
C PHE A 78 -19.48 -12.40 2.92
N ALA A 79 -20.44 -11.46 2.80
CA ALA A 79 -21.45 -11.16 3.80
C ALA A 79 -20.87 -10.98 5.21
N ALA A 80 -21.13 -11.89 6.15
CA ALA A 80 -20.65 -11.80 7.53
C ALA A 80 -19.13 -12.04 7.67
N ASP A 81 -18.50 -12.77 6.74
CA ASP A 81 -17.10 -13.19 6.83
C ASP A 81 -16.13 -12.20 6.17
N TRP A 82 -16.64 -11.07 5.67
CA TRP A 82 -15.86 -10.11 4.88
C TRP A 82 -14.62 -9.56 5.60
N GLU A 83 -14.64 -9.45 6.93
CA GLU A 83 -13.51 -8.99 7.73
C GLU A 83 -12.30 -9.92 7.61
N SER A 84 -12.52 -11.23 7.42
CA SER A 84 -11.44 -12.19 7.20
C SER A 84 -10.72 -12.00 5.86
N HIS A 85 -11.34 -11.26 4.94
CA HIS A 85 -10.81 -10.95 3.61
C HIS A 85 -10.26 -9.52 3.49
N TRP A 86 -10.26 -8.76 4.59
CA TRP A 86 -9.83 -7.37 4.64
C TRP A 86 -8.30 -7.20 4.78
N GLU A 87 -7.65 -8.15 5.47
CA GLU A 87 -6.23 -8.16 5.81
C GLU A 87 -5.35 -8.89 4.77
#